data_AF-A0A8I6WU44-F1
#
_entry.id   AF-A0A8I6WU44-F1
#
_cell.length_a   1.000
_cell.length_b   1.000
_cell.length_c   1.000
_cell.angle_alpha   90.00
_cell.angle_beta   90.00
_cell.angle_gamma   90.00
#
_symmetry.space_group_name_H-M   'P 1'
#
loop_
_entity.id
_entity.type
_entity.pdbx_description
1 polymer ?
#
loop_
_entity_poly.entity_id
_entity_poly.type
_entity_poly.pdbx_seq_one_letter_code
_entity_poly.pdbx_strand_id
1 'polypeptide(L)'
;MSSTFAGVSVLAGGELCPSTQSSVFTSTNCGYHLLVVQDYSRTKRATPTGVSISSRPFMVGRHEWCIDYYPNCHNKGCDDFISLYVNLLDDDGGVGDAEEPVKAKFDFSFIDEAEKHKPMYISGTKTFGFRSECLRDYGKFMRKDALEQSANLMDDCFTIRRDIMICDTEDVGGNKVLLSEVDQDLNNLLETKVGADVTFEVSGEMFSAHRCVLAARSEVFMAQFFGPMKEGSTKSTVVQIEDMEAKVFRALLSFIYTDSIPVLEEEVMEEDQPETVEGQEEEAAEDVQWLQDLVVAADRYDLQRLKFICEKQLSQSQCTAVSSVASTLALAEQRHCRALKEACLKFIQVQSPLCLQKVMASVGWEPLITTYPSVLNELIAKLASN
;
A
#
# COMPACT_ATOMS: atom_id res chain seq x y z
N MET A 1 -2.51 20.06 -2.30
CA MET A 1 -1.32 20.40 -1.49
C MET A 1 -0.09 19.91 -2.25
N SER A 2 0.97 20.71 -2.36
CA SER A 2 2.27 20.30 -2.92
C SER A 2 3.16 19.79 -1.79
N SER A 3 3.80 18.63 -1.96
CA SER A 3 4.78 18.08 -1.01
C SER A 3 6.11 18.83 -1.15
N THR A 4 6.72 19.27 -0.05
CA THR A 4 7.98 20.03 -0.06
C THR A 4 9.18 19.12 0.17
N PHE A 5 10.29 19.35 -0.53
CA PHE A 5 11.52 18.62 -0.29
C PHE A 5 12.08 18.92 1.11
N ALA A 6 12.16 17.90 1.97
CA ALA A 6 12.64 17.98 3.35
C ALA A 6 14.13 17.62 3.46
N GLY A 7 14.65 16.76 2.58
CA GLY A 7 16.07 16.51 2.48
C GLY A 7 16.48 15.24 1.75
N VAL A 8 17.79 14.96 1.77
CA VAL A 8 18.39 13.75 1.21
C VAL A 8 19.45 13.16 2.15
N SER A 9 19.41 11.84 2.30
CA SER A 9 20.42 11.04 2.99
C SER A 9 21.03 10.08 1.98
N VAL A 10 22.37 10.04 1.91
CA VAL A 10 23.09 9.13 1.02
C VAL A 10 23.84 8.12 1.89
N LEU A 11 23.57 6.83 1.66
CA LEU A 11 24.33 5.73 2.21
C LEU A 11 25.34 5.30 1.16
N ALA A 12 26.62 5.24 1.50
CA ALA A 12 27.64 4.68 0.62
C ALA A 12 28.56 3.78 1.42
N GLY A 13 28.90 2.63 0.84
CA GLY A 13 29.78 1.69 1.50
C GLY A 13 29.22 1.06 2.79
N GLY A 14 27.90 0.98 2.95
CA GLY A 14 27.24 0.44 4.14
C GLY A 14 27.14 1.40 5.32
N GLU A 15 27.52 2.66 5.14
CA GLU A 15 27.44 3.70 6.17
C GLU A 15 26.83 4.99 5.60
N LEU A 16 26.30 5.84 6.49
CA LEU A 16 25.78 7.14 6.13
C LEU A 16 26.93 8.08 5.72
N CYS A 17 26.87 8.65 4.50
CA CYS A 17 27.90 9.55 4.00
C CYS A 17 28.02 10.82 4.87
N PRO A 18 29.22 11.21 5.33
CA PRO A 18 29.42 12.40 6.16
C PRO A 18 29.08 13.74 5.46
N SER A 19 29.10 13.79 4.13
CA SER A 19 29.15 15.01 3.33
C SER A 19 27.82 15.53 2.76
N THR A 20 26.70 14.83 2.98
CA THR A 20 25.39 15.18 2.41
C THR A 20 24.51 15.99 3.36
N GLN A 21 24.80 17.28 3.48
CA GLN A 21 23.99 18.20 4.28
C GLN A 21 22.95 18.89 3.40
N SER A 22 21.68 18.52 3.56
CA SER A 22 20.55 19.32 3.08
C SER A 22 19.28 18.85 3.79
N SER A 23 19.19 19.00 5.11
CA SER A 23 17.88 19.14 5.72
C SER A 23 17.40 20.55 5.42
N VAL A 24 16.31 20.67 4.66
CA VAL A 24 15.68 21.96 4.42
C VAL A 24 14.63 22.13 5.50
N PHE A 25 14.70 23.23 6.24
CA PHE A 25 13.65 23.56 7.18
C PHE A 25 12.39 23.91 6.39
N THR A 26 11.43 22.99 6.36
CA THR A 26 10.13 23.24 5.74
C THR A 26 9.09 23.37 6.85
N SER A 27 8.48 24.54 6.97
CA SER A 27 7.33 24.76 7.86
C SER A 27 6.03 24.17 7.28
N THR A 28 6.15 23.31 6.27
CA THR A 28 5.01 22.71 5.57
C THR A 28 4.64 21.40 6.24
N ASN A 29 3.34 21.20 6.43
CA ASN A 29 2.77 20.01 7.04
C ASN A 29 2.85 18.77 6.13
N CYS A 30 3.39 18.92 4.91
CA CYS A 30 3.65 17.85 3.97
C CYS A 30 5.06 18.01 3.42
N GLY A 31 5.85 16.96 3.49
CA GLY A 31 7.19 16.96 2.93
C GLY A 31 7.69 15.58 2.56
N TYR A 32 8.79 15.52 1.82
CA TYR A 32 9.41 14.26 1.44
C TYR A 32 10.92 14.26 1.59
N HIS A 33 11.46 13.12 2.00
CA HIS A 33 12.89 12.87 2.16
C HIS A 33 13.35 11.78 1.21
N LEU A 34 14.55 11.94 0.66
CA LEU A 34 15.17 10.96 -0.23
C LEU A 34 16.24 10.16 0.51
N LEU A 35 16.14 8.83 0.50
CA LEU A 35 17.17 7.93 0.94
C LEU A 35 17.82 7.29 -0.29
N VAL A 36 19.05 7.72 -0.61
CA VAL A 36 19.85 7.19 -1.70
C VAL A 36 20.77 6.12 -1.13
N VAL A 37 20.69 4.90 -1.65
CA VAL A 37 21.57 3.80 -1.26
C VAL A 37 22.54 3.54 -2.41
N GLN A 38 23.82 3.71 -2.13
CA GLN A 38 24.94 3.38 -3.02
C GLN A 38 25.66 2.15 -2.49
N ASP A 39 26.26 1.37 -3.41
CA ASP A 39 26.87 0.09 -3.11
C ASP A 39 25.90 -0.85 -2.37
N TYR A 40 24.68 -1.00 -2.86
CA TYR A 40 23.64 -1.84 -2.25
C TYR A 40 24.18 -3.25 -1.94
N SER A 41 24.92 -3.86 -2.87
CA SER A 41 25.52 -5.19 -2.70
C SER A 41 26.49 -5.27 -1.51
N ARG A 42 27.23 -4.19 -1.24
CA ARG A 42 28.13 -4.10 -0.08
C ARG A 42 27.34 -3.86 1.20
N THR A 43 26.36 -2.96 1.14
CA THR A 43 25.46 -2.63 2.26
C THR A 43 24.71 -3.88 2.75
N LYS A 44 24.19 -4.69 1.82
CA LYS A 44 23.58 -6.00 2.08
C LYS A 44 24.55 -6.96 2.77
N ARG A 45 25.82 -7.00 2.36
CA ARG A 45 26.81 -7.95 2.90
C ARG A 45 27.34 -7.54 4.27
N ALA A 46 27.50 -6.24 4.49
CA ALA A 46 28.12 -5.69 5.68
C ALA A 46 27.16 -5.60 6.88
N THR A 47 25.85 -5.52 6.62
CA THR A 47 24.85 -5.25 7.65
C THR A 47 24.17 -6.55 8.07
N PRO A 48 24.28 -7.01 9.33
CA PRO A 48 23.55 -8.19 9.79
C PRO A 48 22.02 -7.96 9.83
N THR A 49 21.24 -9.04 9.82
CA THR A 49 19.80 -8.98 10.12
C THR A 49 19.55 -8.37 11.49
N GLY A 50 18.53 -7.49 11.59
CA GLY A 50 18.21 -6.73 12.79
C GLY A 50 19.02 -5.46 13.01
N VAL A 51 19.98 -5.15 12.13
CA VAL A 51 20.76 -3.90 12.18
C VAL A 51 20.25 -2.94 11.12
N SER A 52 19.88 -1.73 11.52
CA SER A 52 19.49 -0.64 10.62
C SER A 52 20.65 0.29 10.32
N ILE A 53 20.50 0.99 9.19
CA ILE A 53 21.26 2.18 8.87
C ILE A 53 20.25 3.33 8.83
N SER A 54 20.34 4.22 9.82
CA SER A 54 19.45 5.37 9.92
C SER A 54 19.86 6.47 8.95
N SER A 55 18.86 7.12 8.36
CA SER A 55 19.03 8.36 7.62
C SER A 55 19.48 9.49 8.54
N ARG A 56 19.96 10.60 7.96
CA ARG A 56 19.98 11.86 8.72
C ARG A 56 18.57 12.26 9.17
N PRO A 57 18.47 12.94 10.32
CA PRO A 57 17.23 13.60 10.71
C PRO A 57 16.77 14.63 9.67
N PHE A 58 15.46 14.76 9.47
CA PHE A 58 14.84 15.73 8.59
C PHE A 58 13.53 16.27 9.17
N MET A 59 13.17 17.50 8.81
CA MET A 59 12.04 18.22 9.41
C MET A 59 10.81 18.20 8.50
N VAL A 60 9.68 17.76 9.03
CA VAL A 60 8.36 17.89 8.40
C VAL A 60 7.34 18.32 9.44
N GLY A 61 6.60 19.39 9.18
CA GLY A 61 5.58 19.93 10.08
C GLY A 61 6.07 20.20 11.51
N ARG A 62 7.28 20.75 11.66
CA ARG A 62 7.97 21.07 12.94
C ARG A 62 8.41 19.87 13.79
N HIS A 63 8.25 18.66 13.28
CA HIS A 63 8.71 17.44 13.92
C HIS A 63 9.97 16.92 13.22
N GLU A 64 10.92 16.39 13.99
CA GLU A 64 12.13 15.77 13.48
C GLU A 64 11.91 14.27 13.23
N TRP A 65 12.24 13.81 12.03
CA TRP A 65 12.00 12.43 11.59
C TRP A 65 13.30 11.77 11.11
N CYS A 66 13.37 10.45 11.17
CA CYS A 66 14.37 9.67 10.44
C CYS A 66 13.77 8.42 9.79
N ILE A 67 14.51 7.87 8.83
CA ILE A 67 14.19 6.60 8.17
C ILE A 67 15.21 5.57 8.64
N ASP A 68 14.75 4.43 9.13
CA ASP A 68 15.60 3.27 9.38
C ASP A 68 15.50 2.28 8.23
N TYR A 69 16.63 2.05 7.58
CA TYR A 69 16.75 1.07 6.51
C TYR A 69 17.43 -0.19 7.02
N TYR A 70 16.75 -1.33 6.89
CA TYR A 70 17.28 -2.65 7.22
C TYR A 70 17.57 -3.42 5.92
N PRO A 71 18.85 -3.57 5.52
CA PRO A 71 19.21 -4.28 4.30
C PRO A 71 18.87 -5.78 4.31
N ASN A 72 18.73 -6.38 5.50
CA ASN A 72 18.45 -7.81 5.68
C ASN A 72 17.32 -8.05 6.69
N CYS A 73 16.31 -7.18 6.65
CA CYS A 73 15.15 -7.13 7.55
C CYS A 73 15.46 -6.87 9.03
N HIS A 74 14.43 -6.43 9.77
CA HIS A 74 14.46 -6.26 11.21
C HIS A 74 14.41 -7.60 11.96
N ASN A 75 13.55 -8.53 11.51
CA ASN A 75 13.29 -9.81 12.17
C ASN A 75 14.05 -10.98 11.52
N LYS A 76 14.42 -11.97 12.33
CA LYS A 76 15.00 -13.24 11.83
C LYS A 76 13.97 -14.02 11.02
N GLY A 77 14.40 -14.69 9.96
CA GLY A 77 13.54 -15.48 9.06
C GLY A 77 12.88 -14.68 7.93
N CYS A 78 13.15 -13.38 7.85
CA CYS A 78 12.73 -12.50 6.75
C CYS A 78 13.95 -11.88 6.05
N ASP A 79 15.12 -12.52 6.14
CA ASP A 79 16.38 -11.97 5.67
C ASP A 79 16.40 -11.76 4.16
N ASP A 80 15.51 -12.38 3.39
CA ASP A 80 15.32 -12.15 1.95
C ASP A 80 14.68 -10.80 1.59
N PHE A 81 14.26 -10.00 2.57
CA PHE A 81 13.60 -8.71 2.37
C PHE A 81 14.46 -7.54 2.85
N ILE A 82 14.26 -6.38 2.21
CA ILE A 82 14.60 -5.09 2.81
C ILE A 82 13.39 -4.55 3.60
N SER A 83 13.66 -3.86 4.71
CA SER A 83 12.63 -3.20 5.52
C SER A 83 12.92 -1.72 5.69
N LEU A 84 11.86 -0.93 5.80
CA LEU A 84 11.93 0.52 5.97
C LEU A 84 10.97 0.94 7.07
N TYR A 85 11.48 1.72 8.03
CA TYR A 85 10.69 2.28 9.10
C TYR A 85 10.84 3.80 9.12
N VAL A 86 9.84 4.49 9.64
CA VAL A 86 9.94 5.91 9.97
C VAL A 86 9.87 6.08 11.48
N ASN A 87 10.71 6.95 12.02
CA ASN A 87 10.73 7.31 13.42
C ASN A 87 10.55 8.81 13.60
N LEU A 88 9.89 9.16 14.69
CA LEU A 88 9.85 10.50 15.25
C LEU A 88 10.99 10.64 16.27
N LEU A 89 11.81 11.69 16.14
CA LEU A 89 13.02 11.93 16.95
C LEU A 89 12.85 13.05 17.97
N ASP A 90 11.67 13.66 18.08
CA ASP A 90 11.43 14.70 19.06
C ASP A 90 11.70 14.21 20.49
N ASP A 91 12.39 15.05 21.27
CA ASP A 91 12.83 14.77 22.64
C ASP A 91 11.64 14.86 23.61
N ASP A 92 11.37 13.79 24.37
CA ASP A 92 10.35 13.69 25.43
C ASP A 92 10.76 14.52 26.68
N GLY A 93 11.28 15.74 26.48
CA GLY A 93 11.87 16.62 27.48
C GLY A 93 10.87 17.26 28.46
N GLY A 94 9.70 16.67 28.67
CA GLY A 94 8.64 17.16 29.54
C GLY A 94 8.16 16.11 30.53
N VAL A 95 8.50 16.26 31.81
CA VAL A 95 7.88 15.52 32.91
C VAL A 95 6.38 15.83 32.95
N GLY A 96 5.57 14.91 32.42
CA GLY A 96 4.12 14.95 32.52
C GLY A 96 3.47 13.91 31.63
N ASP A 97 2.80 12.93 32.23
CA ASP A 97 1.90 12.02 31.50
C ASP A 97 0.90 12.85 30.65
N ALA A 98 0.80 12.49 29.36
CA ALA A 98 -0.21 12.92 28.38
C ALA A 98 0.12 14.08 27.41
N GLU A 99 1.25 14.05 26.70
CA GLU A 99 1.27 14.67 25.37
C GLU A 99 0.57 13.74 24.34
N GLU A 100 -0.33 14.33 23.54
CA GLU A 100 -1.02 13.65 22.45
C GLU A 100 0.00 13.17 21.41
N PRO A 101 -0.11 11.93 20.89
CA PRO A 101 0.82 11.45 19.87
C PRO A 101 0.74 12.31 18.61
N VAL A 102 1.88 12.55 17.97
CA VAL A 102 1.94 13.24 16.67
C VAL A 102 1.23 12.37 15.64
N LYS A 103 0.09 12.84 15.12
CA LYS A 103 -0.64 12.11 14.07
C LYS A 103 -0.06 12.45 12.71
N ALA A 104 0.36 11.43 11.97
CA ALA A 104 0.88 11.60 10.62
C ALA A 104 0.49 10.46 9.69
N LYS A 105 0.35 10.80 8.40
CA LYS A 105 0.22 9.86 7.27
C LYS A 105 1.56 9.79 6.54
N PHE A 106 1.90 8.62 6.00
CA PHE A 106 3.16 8.42 5.29
C PHE A 106 3.05 7.42 4.15
N ASP A 107 4.01 7.42 3.23
CA ASP A 107 4.20 6.37 2.20
C ASP A 107 5.69 6.21 1.81
N PHE A 108 6.08 5.04 1.31
CA PHE A 108 7.40 4.79 0.71
C PHE A 108 7.23 4.39 -0.77
N SER A 109 8.03 4.98 -1.64
CA SER A 109 8.07 4.68 -3.07
C SER A 109 9.49 4.77 -3.62
N PHE A 110 9.78 4.09 -4.74
CA PHE A 110 11.00 4.38 -5.49
C PHE A 110 10.88 5.73 -6.20
N ILE A 111 11.98 6.44 -6.39
CA ILE A 111 11.96 7.79 -6.97
C ILE A 111 11.30 7.82 -8.37
N ASP A 112 11.53 6.79 -9.19
CA ASP A 112 10.97 6.67 -10.55
C ASP A 112 9.47 6.32 -10.56
N GLU A 113 8.98 5.72 -9.47
CA GLU A 113 7.55 5.54 -9.23
C GLU A 113 6.93 6.83 -8.71
N ALA A 114 7.66 7.59 -7.89
CA ALA A 114 7.18 8.78 -7.21
C ALA A 114 6.83 9.96 -8.14
N GLU A 115 7.46 10.07 -9.32
CA GLU A 115 7.05 11.06 -10.32
C GLU A 115 5.62 10.81 -10.84
N LYS A 116 5.07 9.59 -10.64
CA LYS A 116 3.69 9.23 -10.94
C LYS A 116 2.75 9.45 -9.75
N HIS A 117 3.29 9.70 -8.55
CA HIS A 117 2.53 9.88 -7.31
C HIS A 117 2.38 11.37 -6.94
N LYS A 118 1.19 11.92 -7.19
CA LYS A 118 0.78 13.23 -6.64
C LYS A 118 0.65 13.14 -5.10
N PRO A 119 0.85 14.24 -4.34
CA PRO A 119 0.68 14.25 -2.87
C PRO A 119 -0.69 13.75 -2.37
N MET A 120 -1.69 13.72 -3.26
CA MET A 120 -3.01 13.13 -3.07
C MET A 120 -2.98 11.64 -2.71
N TYR A 121 -1.93 10.89 -3.08
CA TYR A 121 -1.83 9.46 -2.74
C TYR A 121 -1.54 9.23 -1.25
N ILE A 122 -0.85 10.14 -0.56
CA ILE A 122 -0.56 10.03 0.88
C ILE A 122 -1.81 10.31 1.72
N SER A 123 -2.72 11.16 1.24
CA SER A 123 -3.95 11.49 1.97
C SER A 123 -4.84 10.29 2.24
N GLY A 124 -4.77 9.25 1.41
CA GLY A 124 -5.50 8.01 1.62
C GLY A 124 -4.69 6.88 2.24
N THR A 125 -3.55 7.16 2.87
CA THR A 125 -2.87 6.19 3.73
C THR A 125 -3.40 6.29 5.16
N LYS A 126 -3.25 5.19 5.92
CA LYS A 126 -3.68 5.13 7.32
C LYS A 126 -2.99 6.22 8.14
N THR A 127 -3.74 6.88 9.02
CA THR A 127 -3.18 7.79 10.01
C THR A 127 -2.52 7.00 11.13
N PHE A 128 -1.27 7.31 11.45
CA PHE A 128 -0.54 6.71 12.55
C PHE A 128 -0.29 7.74 13.64
N GLY A 129 -0.45 7.34 14.90
CA GLY A 129 0.05 8.08 16.05
C GLY A 129 1.52 7.74 16.30
N PHE A 130 2.37 8.76 16.34
CA PHE A 130 3.78 8.67 16.65
C PHE A 130 4.05 9.17 18.06
N ARG A 131 4.86 8.42 18.80
CA ARG A 131 5.52 8.84 20.04
C ARG A 131 7.02 8.70 19.83
N SER A 132 7.82 9.34 20.68
CA SER A 132 9.26 9.10 20.70
C SER A 132 9.54 7.60 20.79
N GLU A 133 10.50 7.10 20.00
CA GLU A 133 10.90 5.69 19.91
C GLU A 133 9.87 4.70 19.31
N CYS A 134 8.74 5.16 18.76
CA CYS A 134 7.78 4.29 18.07
C CYS A 134 8.10 4.08 16.59
N LEU A 135 8.60 2.89 16.25
CA LEU A 135 8.74 2.41 14.87
C LEU A 135 7.36 2.23 14.20
N ARG A 136 7.19 2.74 12.97
CA ARG A 136 6.03 2.45 12.09
C ARG A 136 6.53 1.97 10.72
N ASP A 137 5.89 0.92 10.21
CA ASP A 137 6.58 -0.12 9.45
C ASP A 137 6.05 -0.40 8.03
N TYR A 138 6.97 -0.85 7.16
CA TYR A 138 6.77 -1.85 6.11
C TYR A 138 7.79 -3.00 6.29
N GLY A 139 7.46 -4.02 7.10
CA GLY A 139 8.45 -4.96 7.64
C GLY A 139 9.03 -5.88 6.57
N LYS A 140 8.27 -6.05 5.49
CA LYS A 140 8.65 -6.75 4.26
C LYS A 140 8.42 -5.80 3.08
N PHE A 141 9.11 -4.65 3.07
CA PHE A 141 8.91 -3.62 2.03
C PHE A 141 9.10 -4.16 0.61
N MET A 142 10.22 -4.87 0.37
CA MET A 142 10.52 -5.48 -0.93
C MET A 142 11.50 -6.64 -0.77
N ARG A 143 11.31 -7.71 -1.53
CA ARG A 143 12.31 -8.79 -1.62
C ARG A 143 13.57 -8.31 -2.33
N LYS A 144 14.73 -8.79 -1.86
CA LYS A 144 16.03 -8.45 -2.41
C LYS A 144 16.21 -8.92 -3.85
N ASP A 145 15.76 -10.13 -4.19
CA ASP A 145 15.84 -10.65 -5.56
C ASP A 145 14.96 -9.84 -6.52
N ALA A 146 13.77 -9.43 -6.09
CA ALA A 146 12.89 -8.55 -6.85
C ALA A 146 13.52 -7.16 -7.07
N LEU A 147 14.14 -6.58 -6.04
CA LEU A 147 14.88 -5.31 -6.16
C LEU A 147 16.05 -5.43 -7.13
N GLU A 148 16.84 -6.50 -7.02
CA GLU A 148 18.03 -6.77 -7.85
C GLU A 148 17.75 -6.92 -9.35
N GLN A 149 16.50 -7.17 -9.70
CA GLN A 149 16.02 -7.31 -11.09
C GLN A 149 15.04 -6.22 -11.50
N SER A 150 14.79 -5.28 -10.61
CA SER A 150 13.98 -4.12 -10.91
C SER A 150 14.81 -3.10 -11.70
N ALA A 151 14.13 -2.25 -12.46
CA ALA A 151 14.77 -1.08 -13.06
C ALA A 151 15.14 -0.02 -12.00
N ASN A 152 14.64 -0.16 -10.78
CA ASN A 152 14.88 0.78 -9.67
C ASN A 152 16.30 0.62 -9.08
N LEU A 153 16.97 -0.51 -9.31
CA LEU A 153 18.38 -0.72 -8.97
C LEU A 153 19.25 -0.52 -10.22
N MET A 154 19.94 0.60 -10.30
CA MET A 154 20.86 0.92 -11.40
C MET A 154 22.27 1.16 -10.85
N ASP A 155 23.27 0.51 -11.45
CA ASP A 155 24.68 0.63 -11.04
C ASP A 155 24.90 0.40 -9.53
N ASP A 156 24.27 -0.64 -8.99
CA ASP A 156 24.28 -0.99 -7.54
C ASP A 156 23.73 0.13 -6.62
N CYS A 157 22.90 1.02 -7.19
CA CYS A 157 22.30 2.15 -6.49
C CYS A 157 20.78 2.19 -6.67
N PHE A 158 20.05 2.62 -5.65
CA PHE A 158 18.61 2.90 -5.72
C PHE A 158 18.25 4.08 -4.82
N THR A 159 17.09 4.71 -5.07
CA THR A 159 16.59 5.82 -4.26
C THR A 159 15.17 5.58 -3.81
N ILE A 160 14.97 5.63 -2.50
CA ILE A 160 13.64 5.62 -1.87
C ILE A 160 13.23 7.06 -1.61
N ARG A 161 12.00 7.40 -1.96
CA ARG A 161 11.32 8.60 -1.52
C ARG A 161 10.34 8.25 -0.40
N ARG A 162 10.43 9.02 0.69
CA ARG A 162 9.54 8.96 1.83
C ARG A 162 8.72 10.24 1.89
N ASP A 163 7.40 10.15 1.74
CA ASP A 163 6.50 11.28 1.96
C ASP A 163 5.85 11.19 3.35
N ILE A 164 5.74 12.34 4.03
CA ILE A 164 5.13 12.49 5.36
C ILE A 164 4.14 13.66 5.31
N MET A 165 2.98 13.47 5.93
CA MET A 165 1.94 14.48 6.13
C MET A 165 1.52 14.51 7.60
N ILE A 166 1.73 15.62 8.30
CA ILE A 166 1.30 15.82 9.69
C ILE A 166 -0.18 16.18 9.69
N CYS A 167 -1.00 15.45 10.45
CA CYS A 167 -2.46 15.58 10.52
C CYS A 167 -2.94 16.67 11.50
N ASP A 168 -2.22 16.87 12.61
CA ASP A 168 -2.55 17.85 13.66
C ASP A 168 -1.52 18.98 13.63
N THR A 169 -1.90 20.20 13.24
CA THR A 169 -0.93 21.31 13.11
C THR A 169 -1.36 22.53 13.91
N GLU A 170 -0.41 23.31 14.42
CA GLU A 170 -0.67 24.62 15.02
C GLU A 170 -0.18 25.75 14.09
N ASP A 171 -1.02 26.77 13.88
CA ASP A 171 -0.68 28.02 13.20
C ASP A 171 0.46 28.75 13.93
N VAL A 172 1.13 29.68 13.25
CA VAL A 172 2.07 30.67 13.81
C VAL A 172 1.50 31.37 15.06
N GLY A 173 0.17 31.45 15.19
CA GLY A 173 -0.55 31.94 16.38
C GLY A 173 -0.86 30.92 17.49
N GLY A 174 -0.41 29.66 17.38
CA GLY A 174 -0.70 28.60 18.37
C GLY A 174 -2.13 28.04 18.30
N ASN A 175 -2.88 28.35 17.24
CA ASN A 175 -4.20 27.76 17.01
C ASN A 175 -4.07 26.42 16.31
N LYS A 176 -4.71 25.37 16.80
CA LYS A 176 -4.80 24.07 16.11
C LYS A 176 -5.48 24.27 14.73
N VAL A 177 -4.68 24.31 13.67
CA VAL A 177 -5.10 24.18 12.29
C VAL A 177 -5.42 22.71 12.08
N LEU A 178 -6.69 22.37 12.30
CA LEU A 178 -7.24 21.10 11.88
C LEU A 178 -7.05 21.01 10.36
N LEU A 179 -6.29 20.02 9.89
CA LEU A 179 -6.39 19.64 8.50
C LEU A 179 -7.85 19.27 8.23
N SER A 180 -8.30 19.54 7.01
CA SER A 180 -9.65 19.22 6.55
C SER A 180 -9.91 17.71 6.75
N GLU A 181 -10.59 17.34 7.85
CA GLU A 181 -11.05 15.98 8.17
C GLU A 181 -12.26 15.58 7.30
N VAL A 182 -12.30 16.01 6.04
CA VAL A 182 -13.41 15.74 5.12
C VAL A 182 -13.57 14.24 4.90
N ASP A 183 -12.48 13.47 4.92
CA ASP A 183 -12.52 12.01 4.92
C ASP A 183 -13.27 11.46 6.15
N GLN A 184 -13.00 11.99 7.34
CA GLN A 184 -13.72 11.60 8.57
C GLN A 184 -15.18 12.07 8.57
N ASP A 185 -15.46 13.30 8.13
CA ASP A 185 -16.82 13.83 8.02
C ASP A 185 -17.66 13.00 7.04
N LEU A 186 -17.08 12.62 5.89
CA LEU A 186 -17.72 11.73 4.93
C LEU A 186 -17.89 10.32 5.53
N ASN A 187 -16.88 9.78 6.22
CA ASN A 187 -17.01 8.49 6.91
C ASN A 187 -18.14 8.51 7.95
N ASN A 188 -18.25 9.59 8.73
CA ASN A 188 -19.32 9.78 9.69
C ASN A 188 -20.70 9.76 9.02
N LEU A 189 -20.84 10.31 7.81
CA LEU A 189 -22.09 10.18 7.03
C LEU A 189 -22.37 8.72 6.67
N LEU A 190 -21.37 7.96 6.24
CA LEU A 190 -21.51 6.54 5.93
C LEU A 190 -21.95 5.72 7.16
N GLU A 191 -21.33 5.94 8.31
CA GLU A 191 -21.62 5.24 9.57
C GLU A 191 -23.00 5.59 10.13
N THR A 192 -23.31 6.89 10.23
CA THR A 192 -24.58 7.37 10.79
C THR A 192 -25.77 7.20 9.84
N LYS A 193 -25.49 7.02 8.54
CA LYS A 193 -26.48 6.88 7.45
C LYS A 193 -27.37 8.10 7.28
N VAL A 194 -26.99 9.24 7.86
CA VAL A 194 -27.79 10.48 7.82
C VAL A 194 -27.83 11.01 6.40
N GLY A 195 -29.03 11.04 5.81
CA GLY A 195 -29.22 11.52 4.44
C GLY A 195 -28.98 10.46 3.36
N ALA A 196 -28.76 9.21 3.73
CA ALA A 196 -28.62 8.11 2.77
C ALA A 196 -29.87 7.99 1.89
N ASP A 197 -29.65 7.96 0.58
CA ASP A 197 -30.70 8.00 -0.45
C ASP A 197 -30.62 6.80 -1.43
N VAL A 198 -29.75 5.83 -1.13
CA VAL A 198 -29.66 4.53 -1.79
C VAL A 198 -29.28 3.45 -0.78
N THR A 199 -29.74 2.22 -1.03
CA THR A 199 -29.33 1.04 -0.27
C THR A 199 -28.88 -0.04 -1.26
N PHE A 200 -27.81 -0.74 -0.95
CA PHE A 200 -27.35 -1.91 -1.70
C PHE A 200 -27.61 -3.17 -0.90
N GLU A 201 -27.96 -4.26 -1.57
CA GLU A 201 -27.99 -5.60 -1.01
C GLU A 201 -26.84 -6.39 -1.63
N VAL A 202 -25.89 -6.85 -0.80
CA VAL A 202 -24.69 -7.56 -1.22
C VAL A 202 -24.50 -8.78 -0.33
N SER A 203 -24.51 -9.98 -0.90
CA SER A 203 -24.45 -11.24 -0.14
C SER A 203 -25.47 -11.34 1.02
N GLY A 204 -26.66 -10.71 0.87
CA GLY A 204 -27.69 -10.66 1.91
C GLY A 204 -27.48 -9.57 2.98
N GLU A 205 -26.40 -8.80 2.91
CA GLU A 205 -26.16 -7.63 3.77
C GLU A 205 -26.65 -6.33 3.12
N MET A 206 -27.18 -5.43 3.95
CA MET A 206 -27.75 -4.15 3.50
C MET A 206 -26.82 -2.97 3.81
N PHE A 207 -26.43 -2.23 2.78
CA PHE A 207 -25.51 -1.08 2.86
C PHE A 207 -26.20 0.21 2.43
N SER A 208 -26.43 1.14 3.36
CA SER A 208 -26.98 2.47 3.04
C SER A 208 -25.86 3.43 2.64
N ALA A 209 -26.09 4.24 1.61
CA ALA A 209 -25.10 5.18 1.07
C ALA A 209 -25.74 6.41 0.42
N HIS A 210 -24.90 7.30 -0.10
CA HIS A 210 -25.27 8.59 -0.68
C HIS A 210 -24.90 8.61 -2.16
N ARG A 211 -25.91 8.72 -3.03
CA ARG A 211 -25.72 8.70 -4.50
C ARG A 211 -24.78 9.77 -4.99
N CYS A 212 -24.84 10.96 -4.40
CA CYS A 212 -23.97 12.09 -4.78
C CYS A 212 -22.49 11.82 -4.45
N VAL A 213 -22.19 11.21 -3.30
CA VAL A 213 -20.82 10.86 -2.91
C VAL A 213 -20.29 9.74 -3.82
N LEU A 214 -21.09 8.70 -4.05
CA LEU A 214 -20.75 7.60 -4.95
C LEU A 214 -20.48 8.10 -6.39
N ALA A 215 -21.37 8.94 -6.92
CA ALA A 215 -21.24 9.50 -8.27
C ALA A 215 -20.06 10.45 -8.41
N ALA A 216 -19.71 11.20 -7.36
CA ALA A 216 -18.53 12.07 -7.38
C ALA A 216 -17.21 11.30 -7.44
N ARG A 217 -17.21 10.02 -7.03
CA ARG A 217 -16.00 9.21 -6.84
C ARG A 217 -15.88 8.04 -7.82
N SER A 218 -16.94 7.75 -8.58
CA SER A 218 -16.99 6.66 -9.57
C SER A 218 -17.82 7.10 -10.77
N GLU A 219 -17.22 7.09 -11.96
CA GLU A 219 -17.93 7.39 -13.21
C GLU A 219 -19.06 6.38 -13.48
N VAL A 220 -18.88 5.13 -13.04
CA VAL A 220 -19.90 4.08 -13.14
C VAL A 220 -21.12 4.43 -12.29
N PHE A 221 -20.93 4.83 -11.03
CA PHE A 221 -22.04 5.29 -10.19
C PHE A 221 -22.65 6.61 -10.69
N MET A 222 -21.85 7.52 -11.25
CA MET A 222 -22.36 8.72 -11.92
C MET A 222 -23.31 8.36 -13.05
N ALA A 223 -22.90 7.47 -13.95
CA ALA A 223 -23.72 7.00 -15.05
C ALA A 223 -24.97 6.27 -14.54
N GLN A 224 -24.82 5.38 -13.56
CA GLN A 224 -25.94 4.61 -12.98
C GLN A 224 -26.99 5.51 -12.32
N PHE A 225 -26.57 6.52 -11.56
CA PHE A 225 -27.50 7.34 -10.78
C PHE A 225 -27.95 8.63 -11.45
N PHE A 226 -27.16 9.19 -12.36
CA PHE A 226 -27.39 10.50 -12.96
C PHE A 226 -27.23 10.51 -14.49
N GLY A 227 -26.90 9.38 -15.11
CA GLY A 227 -26.78 9.25 -16.56
C GLY A 227 -28.13 9.26 -17.30
N PRO A 228 -28.11 9.37 -18.63
CA PRO A 228 -29.31 9.49 -19.47
C PRO A 228 -30.21 8.24 -19.46
N MET A 229 -29.69 7.08 -19.04
CA MET A 229 -30.43 5.83 -18.85
C MET A 229 -30.76 5.55 -17.38
N LYS A 230 -30.74 6.57 -16.50
CA LYS A 230 -31.12 6.44 -15.08
C LYS A 230 -32.41 5.64 -14.98
N GLU A 231 -32.32 4.43 -14.42
CA GLU A 231 -33.48 3.56 -14.24
C GLU A 231 -34.58 4.39 -13.60
N GLY A 232 -35.66 4.58 -14.37
CA GLY A 232 -36.75 5.44 -13.99
C GLY A 232 -37.53 4.82 -12.84
N SER A 233 -37.10 5.05 -11.60
CA SER A 233 -38.01 4.98 -10.46
C SER A 233 -37.49 5.79 -9.27
N THR A 234 -38.13 6.93 -9.08
CA THR A 234 -38.22 7.65 -7.82
C THR A 234 -38.89 6.76 -6.77
N LYS A 235 -38.10 6.10 -5.90
CA LYS A 235 -38.36 5.75 -4.48
C LYS A 235 -37.50 4.54 -4.08
N SER A 236 -36.58 4.74 -3.13
CA SER A 236 -35.91 3.69 -2.34
C SER A 236 -35.61 2.40 -3.11
N THR A 237 -34.75 2.49 -4.12
CA THR A 237 -34.30 1.32 -4.88
C THR A 237 -33.20 0.62 -4.08
N VAL A 238 -33.49 -0.60 -3.62
CA VAL A 238 -32.42 -1.51 -3.18
C VAL A 238 -31.69 -1.97 -4.44
N VAL A 239 -30.40 -1.65 -4.55
CA VAL A 239 -29.55 -2.06 -5.67
C VAL A 239 -28.91 -3.39 -5.33
N GLN A 240 -29.20 -4.42 -6.12
CA GLN A 240 -28.66 -5.77 -5.92
C GLN A 240 -27.25 -5.89 -6.50
N ILE A 241 -26.32 -6.44 -5.73
CA ILE A 241 -24.99 -6.81 -6.19
C ILE A 241 -24.79 -8.30 -5.85
N GLU A 242 -24.94 -9.15 -6.86
CA GLU A 242 -24.88 -10.61 -6.71
C GLU A 242 -23.44 -11.13 -6.73
N ASP A 243 -22.58 -10.56 -7.59
CA ASP A 243 -21.19 -11.02 -7.80
C ASP A 243 -20.18 -10.22 -6.97
N MET A 244 -20.40 -10.11 -5.66
CA MET A 244 -19.46 -9.48 -4.73
C MET A 244 -19.72 -9.95 -3.30
N GLU A 245 -18.65 -10.21 -2.57
CA GLU A 245 -18.73 -10.46 -1.13
C GLU A 245 -18.98 -9.16 -0.35
N ALA A 246 -19.74 -9.24 0.73
CA ALA A 246 -20.04 -8.11 1.60
C ALA A 246 -18.78 -7.42 2.15
N LYS A 247 -17.73 -8.18 2.52
CA LYS A 247 -16.45 -7.62 3.00
C LYS A 247 -15.74 -6.79 1.94
N VAL A 248 -15.79 -7.21 0.67
CA VAL A 248 -15.19 -6.48 -0.46
C VAL A 248 -15.99 -5.21 -0.74
N PHE A 249 -17.32 -5.28 -0.72
CA PHE A 249 -18.16 -4.10 -0.95
C PHE A 249 -18.04 -3.07 0.19
N ARG A 250 -17.94 -3.52 1.44
CA ARG A 250 -17.65 -2.64 2.60
C ARG A 250 -16.34 -1.89 2.40
N ALA A 251 -15.30 -2.56 1.92
CA ALA A 251 -14.01 -1.96 1.64
C ALA A 251 -14.09 -0.92 0.52
N LEU A 252 -14.82 -1.24 -0.55
CA LEU A 252 -15.08 -0.32 -1.66
C LEU A 252 -15.84 0.94 -1.20
N LEU A 253 -16.87 0.79 -0.36
CA LEU A 253 -17.58 1.93 0.22
C LEU A 253 -16.67 2.76 1.11
N SER A 254 -15.95 2.13 2.04
CA SER A 254 -15.00 2.84 2.91
C SER A 254 -14.01 3.67 2.09
N PHE A 255 -13.44 3.09 1.03
CA PHE A 255 -12.54 3.80 0.13
C PHE A 255 -13.21 4.98 -0.59
N ILE A 256 -14.46 4.85 -1.03
CA ILE A 256 -15.16 5.94 -1.71
C ILE A 256 -15.30 7.17 -0.78
N TYR A 257 -15.59 6.96 0.50
CA TYR A 257 -15.81 8.04 1.47
C TYR A 257 -14.50 8.58 2.08
N THR A 258 -13.50 7.73 2.26
CA THR A 258 -12.27 8.09 3.00
C THR A 258 -11.01 8.18 2.15
N ASP A 259 -11.08 7.73 0.90
CA ASP A 259 -9.92 7.52 0.02
C ASP A 259 -8.87 6.57 0.63
N SER A 260 -9.21 5.83 1.69
CA SER A 260 -8.31 4.93 2.43
C SER A 260 -8.70 3.48 2.20
N ILE A 261 -7.71 2.60 2.01
CA ILE A 261 -7.97 1.15 2.02
C ILE A 261 -8.14 0.70 3.47
N PRO A 262 -9.25 0.04 3.81
CA PRO A 262 -9.33 -0.66 5.08
C PRO A 262 -8.31 -1.79 5.06
N VAL A 263 -7.48 -1.84 6.09
CA VAL A 263 -6.65 -3.01 6.38
C VAL A 263 -7.62 -4.13 6.76
N LEU A 264 -7.37 -5.37 6.32
CA LEU A 264 -8.03 -6.52 6.92
C LEU A 264 -7.70 -6.44 8.41
N GLU A 265 -8.69 -6.09 9.22
CA GLU A 265 -8.53 -6.17 10.66
C GLU A 265 -8.30 -7.66 10.92
N GLU A 266 -7.09 -8.01 11.40
CA GLU A 266 -6.90 -9.21 12.17
C GLU A 266 -7.97 -9.12 13.26
N GLU A 267 -9.11 -9.79 13.06
CA GLU A 267 -10.05 -10.00 14.15
C GLU A 267 -9.20 -10.57 15.26
N VAL A 268 -9.06 -9.84 16.36
CA VAL A 268 -8.18 -10.19 17.48
C VAL A 268 -8.61 -11.57 17.95
N MET A 269 -7.99 -12.61 17.40
CA MET A 269 -8.19 -13.98 17.82
C MET A 269 -7.65 -14.02 19.24
N GLU A 270 -8.51 -14.39 20.18
CA GLU A 270 -8.12 -14.62 21.56
C GLU A 270 -6.86 -15.52 21.55
N GLU A 271 -5.75 -15.02 22.14
CA GLU A 271 -4.36 -15.51 22.03
C GLU A 271 -4.11 -16.96 22.52
N ASP A 272 -5.14 -17.80 22.64
CA ASP A 272 -5.08 -19.09 23.33
C ASP A 272 -4.91 -20.31 22.42
N GLN A 273 -4.66 -20.14 21.11
CA GLN A 273 -4.27 -21.26 20.24
C GLN A 273 -2.92 -21.01 19.55
N PRO A 274 -1.96 -21.95 19.64
CA PRO A 274 -0.75 -21.87 18.85
C PRO A 274 -1.11 -21.99 17.37
N GLU A 275 -0.92 -20.91 16.62
CA GLU A 275 -1.03 -20.91 15.16
C GLU A 275 -0.16 -22.03 14.58
N THR A 276 -0.82 -23.00 13.93
CA THR A 276 -0.13 -24.03 13.18
C THR A 276 0.35 -23.43 11.85
N VAL A 277 1.43 -23.97 11.28
CA VAL A 277 1.94 -23.54 9.96
C VAL A 277 0.86 -23.64 8.88
N GLU A 278 -0.08 -24.58 9.02
CA GLU A 278 -1.22 -24.75 8.12
C GLU A 278 -2.24 -23.59 8.25
N GLY A 279 -2.50 -23.09 9.46
CA GLY A 279 -3.39 -21.93 9.66
C GLY A 279 -2.83 -20.63 9.06
N GLN A 280 -1.52 -20.41 9.16
CA GLN A 280 -0.86 -19.24 8.57
C GLN A 280 -0.88 -19.24 7.03
N GLU A 281 -0.83 -20.42 6.39
CA GLU A 281 -0.94 -20.54 4.93
C GLU A 281 -2.38 -20.31 4.44
N GLU A 282 -3.39 -20.73 5.22
CA GLU A 282 -4.80 -20.49 4.90
C GLU A 282 -5.19 -19.02 5.03
N GLU A 283 -4.81 -18.35 6.12
CA GLU A 283 -5.06 -16.90 6.30
C GLU A 283 -4.40 -16.06 5.21
N ALA A 284 -3.13 -16.34 4.88
CA ALA A 284 -2.44 -15.65 3.80
C ALA A 284 -3.11 -15.88 2.42
N ALA A 285 -3.74 -17.04 2.20
CA ALA A 285 -4.48 -17.31 0.98
C ALA A 285 -5.81 -16.55 0.93
N GLU A 286 -6.51 -16.41 2.06
CA GLU A 286 -7.73 -15.62 2.17
C GLU A 286 -7.48 -14.11 1.93
N ASP A 287 -6.39 -13.58 2.48
CA ASP A 287 -5.98 -12.19 2.26
C ASP A 287 -5.71 -11.88 0.79
N VAL A 288 -4.98 -12.78 0.11
CA VAL A 288 -4.70 -12.66 -1.32
C VAL A 288 -5.98 -12.73 -2.12
N GLN A 289 -6.89 -13.65 -1.79
CA GLN A 289 -8.18 -13.77 -2.47
C GLN A 289 -9.03 -12.50 -2.29
N TRP A 290 -9.12 -11.97 -1.07
CA TRP A 290 -9.83 -10.73 -0.81
C TRP A 290 -9.27 -9.54 -1.60
N LEU A 291 -7.94 -9.42 -1.69
CA LEU A 291 -7.29 -8.39 -2.50
C LEU A 291 -7.58 -8.55 -3.99
N GLN A 292 -7.60 -9.78 -4.51
CA GLN A 292 -7.98 -10.08 -5.89
C GLN A 292 -9.42 -9.62 -6.17
N ASP A 293 -10.35 -9.92 -5.28
CA ASP A 293 -11.75 -9.52 -5.43
C ASP A 293 -11.92 -8.00 -5.30
N LEU A 294 -11.11 -7.34 -4.48
CA LEU A 294 -11.10 -5.89 -4.39
C LEU A 294 -10.53 -5.23 -5.66
N VAL A 295 -9.55 -5.84 -6.34
CA VAL A 295 -9.11 -5.40 -7.69
C VAL A 295 -10.27 -5.50 -8.69
N VAL A 296 -11.01 -6.62 -8.67
CA VAL A 296 -12.19 -6.80 -9.53
C VAL A 296 -13.25 -5.74 -9.25
N ALA A 297 -13.53 -5.47 -7.97
CA ALA A 297 -14.49 -4.46 -7.55
C ALA A 297 -14.06 -3.04 -7.95
N ALA A 298 -12.79 -2.70 -7.72
CA ALA A 298 -12.23 -1.41 -8.07
C ALA A 298 -12.29 -1.15 -9.58
N ASP A 299 -11.96 -2.17 -10.39
CA ASP A 299 -12.08 -2.10 -11.86
C ASP A 299 -13.55 -1.94 -12.30
N ARG A 300 -14.46 -2.73 -11.72
CA ARG A 300 -15.90 -2.69 -12.01
C ARG A 300 -16.52 -1.31 -11.78
N TYR A 301 -16.08 -0.59 -10.76
CA TYR A 301 -16.60 0.73 -10.39
C TYR A 301 -15.66 1.89 -10.79
N ASP A 302 -14.66 1.64 -11.62
CA ASP A 302 -13.69 2.62 -12.12
C ASP A 302 -12.95 3.41 -11.02
N LEU A 303 -12.57 2.72 -9.94
CA LEU A 303 -11.78 3.26 -8.83
C LEU A 303 -10.29 3.01 -9.08
N GLN A 304 -9.71 3.69 -10.08
CA GLN A 304 -8.32 3.44 -10.54
C GLN A 304 -7.26 3.54 -9.43
N ARG A 305 -7.44 4.44 -8.46
CA ARG A 305 -6.52 4.59 -7.32
C ARG A 305 -6.60 3.37 -6.38
N LEU A 306 -7.80 2.89 -6.08
CA LEU A 306 -7.99 1.68 -5.27
C LEU A 306 -7.37 0.48 -5.97
N LYS A 307 -7.66 0.32 -7.27
CA LYS A 307 -7.12 -0.75 -8.12
C LYS A 307 -5.58 -0.77 -8.07
N PHE A 308 -4.94 0.39 -8.25
CA PHE A 308 -3.49 0.52 -8.18
C PHE A 308 -2.92 0.09 -6.82
N ILE A 309 -3.54 0.50 -5.71
CA ILE A 309 -3.02 0.16 -4.38
C ILE A 309 -3.15 -1.35 -4.14
N CYS A 310 -4.27 -1.97 -4.54
CA CYS A 310 -4.45 -3.42 -4.44
C CYS A 310 -3.43 -4.17 -5.33
N GLU A 311 -3.13 -3.68 -6.54
CA GLU A 311 -2.06 -4.25 -7.39
C GLU A 311 -0.69 -4.20 -6.69
N LYS A 312 -0.36 -3.06 -6.06
CA LYS A 312 0.88 -2.90 -5.28
C LYS A 312 0.93 -3.91 -4.13
N GLN A 313 -0.15 -4.03 -3.35
CA GLN A 313 -0.22 -4.97 -2.23
C GLN A 313 -0.12 -6.43 -2.70
N LEU A 314 -0.84 -6.83 -3.75
CA LEU A 314 -0.73 -8.18 -4.32
C LEU A 314 0.69 -8.50 -4.79
N SER A 315 1.38 -7.55 -5.43
CA SER A 315 2.77 -7.76 -5.85
C SER A 315 3.74 -7.94 -4.67
N GLN A 316 3.44 -7.35 -3.52
CA GLN A 316 4.22 -7.49 -2.28
C GLN A 316 3.85 -8.79 -1.55
N SER A 317 2.57 -9.13 -1.46
CA SER A 317 2.05 -10.34 -0.78
C SER A 317 2.36 -11.64 -1.54
N GLN A 318 2.52 -11.58 -2.86
CA GLN A 318 2.94 -12.72 -3.71
C GLN A 318 4.31 -13.32 -3.36
N CYS A 319 5.02 -12.72 -2.42
CA CYS A 319 6.26 -13.24 -1.89
C CYS A 319 6.08 -14.51 -1.03
N THR A 320 4.86 -14.93 -0.69
CA THR A 320 4.59 -16.02 0.28
C THR A 320 3.94 -17.28 -0.32
N ALA A 321 3.03 -17.17 -1.30
CA ALA A 321 2.24 -18.34 -1.77
C ALA A 321 2.36 -18.61 -3.28
N VAL A 322 3.09 -19.67 -3.65
CA VAL A 322 3.25 -20.11 -5.06
C VAL A 322 1.92 -20.54 -5.69
N SER A 323 0.96 -20.97 -4.88
CA SER A 323 -0.37 -21.43 -5.31
C SER A 323 -1.25 -20.33 -5.91
N SER A 324 -1.08 -19.07 -5.49
CA SER A 324 -1.93 -17.95 -5.92
C SER A 324 -1.41 -17.19 -7.14
N VAL A 325 -0.18 -17.49 -7.59
CA VAL A 325 0.46 -16.80 -8.72
C VAL A 325 -0.33 -16.99 -10.02
N ALA A 326 -0.83 -18.20 -10.28
CA ALA A 326 -1.58 -18.48 -11.50
C ALA A 326 -2.92 -17.72 -11.55
N SER A 327 -3.69 -17.71 -10.45
CA SER A 327 -4.96 -16.95 -10.39
C SER A 327 -4.71 -15.44 -10.47
N THR A 328 -3.67 -14.94 -9.80
CA THR A 328 -3.32 -13.51 -9.86
C THR A 328 -2.85 -13.09 -11.26
N LEU A 329 -2.08 -13.92 -11.95
CA LEU A 329 -1.64 -13.66 -13.32
C LEU A 329 -2.83 -13.65 -14.29
N ALA A 330 -3.79 -14.57 -14.11
CA ALA A 330 -5.03 -14.58 -14.89
C ALA A 330 -5.85 -13.30 -14.65
N LEU A 331 -5.99 -12.89 -13.39
CA LEU A 331 -6.67 -11.66 -13.01
C LEU A 331 -5.99 -10.44 -13.63
N ALA A 332 -4.65 -10.38 -13.57
CA ALA A 332 -3.89 -9.26 -14.10
C ALA A 332 -4.04 -9.11 -15.62
N GLU A 333 -4.08 -10.23 -16.35
CA GLU A 333 -4.36 -10.21 -17.79
C GLU A 333 -5.79 -9.75 -18.08
N GLN A 334 -6.78 -10.34 -17.39
CA GLN A 334 -8.20 -10.05 -17.57
C GLN A 334 -8.53 -8.57 -17.31
N ARG A 335 -7.90 -7.97 -16.29
CA ARG A 335 -8.15 -6.60 -15.83
C ARG A 335 -7.14 -5.60 -16.38
N HIS A 336 -6.26 -6.02 -17.27
CA HIS A 336 -5.20 -5.19 -17.86
C HIS A 336 -4.26 -4.54 -16.83
N CYS A 337 -4.01 -5.20 -15.70
CA CYS A 337 -3.09 -4.79 -14.64
C CYS A 337 -1.65 -5.09 -15.06
N ARG A 338 -1.05 -4.24 -15.89
CA ARG A 338 0.27 -4.50 -16.51
C ARG A 338 1.39 -4.66 -15.50
N ALA A 339 1.41 -3.84 -14.44
CA ALA A 339 2.45 -3.90 -13.42
C ALA A 339 2.38 -5.21 -12.63
N LEU A 340 1.17 -5.59 -12.21
CA LEU A 340 0.93 -6.87 -11.53
C LEU A 340 1.27 -8.07 -12.41
N LYS A 341 0.89 -8.05 -13.70
CA LYS A 341 1.23 -9.11 -14.67
C LYS A 341 2.74 -9.28 -14.79
N GLU A 342 3.48 -8.17 -14.96
CA GLU A 342 4.93 -8.18 -15.06
C GLU A 342 5.58 -8.70 -13.77
N ALA A 343 5.05 -8.34 -12.60
CA ALA A 343 5.51 -8.85 -11.31
C ALA A 343 5.30 -10.38 -11.20
N CYS A 344 4.13 -10.90 -11.58
CA CYS A 344 3.86 -12.35 -11.64
C CYS A 344 4.84 -13.08 -12.56
N LEU A 345 5.07 -12.56 -13.77
CA LEU A 345 5.97 -13.19 -14.75
C LEU A 345 7.42 -13.18 -14.25
N LYS A 346 7.87 -12.06 -13.67
CA LYS A 346 9.19 -11.97 -13.03
C LYS A 346 9.30 -12.97 -11.88
N PHE A 347 8.30 -13.06 -11.01
CA PHE A 347 8.30 -14.04 -9.92
C PHE A 347 8.53 -15.45 -10.46
N ILE A 348 7.82 -15.86 -11.52
CA ILE A 348 8.00 -17.19 -12.13
C ILE A 348 9.41 -17.35 -12.73
N GLN A 349 9.96 -16.32 -13.38
CA GLN A 349 11.28 -16.34 -14.04
C GLN A 349 12.43 -16.54 -13.05
N VAL A 350 12.31 -15.98 -11.84
CA VAL A 350 13.40 -15.90 -10.84
C VAL A 350 13.49 -17.14 -9.98
N GLN A 351 12.35 -17.79 -9.75
CA GLN A 351 12.31 -18.92 -8.86
C GLN A 351 12.84 -20.20 -9.52
N SER A 352 13.21 -21.17 -8.69
CA SER A 352 13.74 -22.46 -9.15
C SER A 352 12.78 -23.15 -10.14
N PRO A 353 13.26 -24.04 -11.02
CA PRO A 353 12.41 -24.85 -11.91
C PRO A 353 11.28 -25.61 -11.19
N LEU A 354 11.46 -25.90 -9.88
CA LEU A 354 10.44 -26.51 -9.02
C LEU A 354 9.27 -25.56 -8.74
N CYS A 355 9.50 -24.25 -8.66
CA CYS A 355 8.43 -23.25 -8.53
C CYS A 355 7.59 -23.19 -9.80
N LEU A 356 8.21 -23.16 -10.97
CA LEU A 356 7.48 -23.22 -12.24
C LEU A 356 6.64 -24.50 -12.33
N GLN A 357 7.19 -25.66 -11.93
CA GLN A 357 6.42 -26.90 -11.87
C GLN A 357 5.22 -26.81 -10.92
N LYS A 358 5.38 -26.21 -9.73
CA LYS A 358 4.28 -25.99 -8.79
C LYS A 358 3.20 -25.06 -9.34
N VAL A 359 3.60 -23.95 -9.98
CA VAL A 359 2.66 -23.04 -10.64
C VAL A 359 1.91 -23.76 -11.76
N MET A 360 2.62 -24.53 -12.60
CA MET A 360 2.01 -25.30 -13.69
C MET A 360 1.08 -26.41 -13.20
N ALA A 361 1.36 -26.98 -12.02
CA ALA A 361 0.50 -27.97 -11.38
C ALA A 361 -0.67 -27.36 -10.59
N SER A 362 -0.70 -26.03 -10.42
CA SER A 362 -1.81 -25.36 -9.74
C SER A 362 -3.08 -25.38 -10.58
N VAL A 363 -4.23 -25.41 -9.89
CA VAL A 363 -5.56 -25.51 -10.52
C VAL A 363 -5.84 -24.35 -11.49
N GLY A 364 -5.24 -23.18 -11.26
CA GLY A 364 -5.42 -21.98 -12.08
C GLY A 364 -4.64 -21.96 -13.39
N TRP A 365 -3.67 -22.86 -13.60
CA TRP A 365 -2.74 -22.77 -14.73
C TRP A 365 -3.34 -23.18 -16.08
N GLU A 366 -4.01 -24.34 -16.16
CA GLU A 366 -4.63 -24.79 -17.41
C GLU A 366 -5.70 -23.82 -17.93
N PRO A 367 -6.62 -23.29 -17.08
CA PRO A 367 -7.57 -22.27 -17.51
C PRO A 367 -6.88 -20.98 -18.01
N LEU A 368 -5.79 -20.55 -17.36
CA LEU A 368 -5.04 -19.36 -17.73
C LEU A 368 -4.49 -19.46 -19.17
N ILE A 369 -3.77 -20.54 -19.49
CA ILE A 369 -3.14 -20.66 -20.82
C ILE A 369 -4.16 -20.94 -21.93
N THR A 370 -5.29 -21.55 -21.59
CA THR A 370 -6.39 -21.80 -22.53
C THR A 370 -7.13 -20.51 -22.87
N THR A 371 -7.41 -19.69 -21.86
CA THR A 371 -8.14 -18.42 -22.01
C THR A 371 -7.24 -17.32 -22.57
N TYR A 372 -5.97 -17.29 -22.16
CA TYR A 372 -5.00 -16.26 -22.53
C TYR A 372 -3.68 -16.86 -23.06
N PRO A 373 -3.65 -17.39 -24.30
CA PRO A 373 -2.44 -17.98 -24.87
C PRO A 373 -1.26 -17.00 -25.02
N SER A 374 -1.54 -15.69 -25.08
CA SER A 374 -0.54 -14.61 -25.07
C SER A 374 0.37 -14.69 -23.84
N VAL A 375 -0.20 -14.98 -22.67
CA VAL A 375 0.53 -15.05 -21.39
C VAL A 375 1.60 -16.15 -21.43
N LEU A 376 1.29 -17.29 -22.04
CA LEU A 376 2.26 -18.38 -22.21
C LEU A 376 3.42 -17.96 -23.10
N ASN A 377 3.16 -17.28 -24.22
CA ASN A 377 4.20 -16.78 -25.10
C ASN A 377 5.10 -15.74 -24.41
N GLU A 378 4.51 -14.85 -23.62
CA GLU A 378 5.25 -13.86 -22.82
C GLU A 378 6.11 -14.54 -21.75
N LEU A 379 5.59 -15.55 -21.06
CA LEU A 379 6.37 -16.33 -20.10
C LEU A 379 7.55 -17.03 -20.78
N ILE A 380 7.34 -17.67 -21.94
CA ILE A 380 8.42 -18.31 -22.70
C ILE A 380 9.47 -17.28 -23.11
N ALA A 381 9.05 -16.10 -23.58
CA ALA A 381 9.97 -15.03 -23.95
C ALA A 381 10.78 -14.53 -22.74
N LYS A 382 10.15 -14.39 -21.56
CA LYS A 382 10.82 -14.04 -20.30
C LYS A 382 11.86 -15.10 -19.91
N LEU A 383 11.48 -16.37 -19.92
CA LEU A 383 12.40 -17.48 -19.61
C LEU A 383 13.56 -17.58 -20.61
N ALA A 384 13.33 -17.25 -21.89
CA ALA A 384 14.36 -17.24 -22.93
C ALA A 384 15.29 -16.01 -22.86
N SER A 385 14.91 -14.98 -22.12
CA SER A 385 15.70 -13.76 -21.92
C SER A 385 16.68 -13.82 -20.74
N ASN A 386 16.79 -14.98 -20.08
CA ASN A 386 17.76 -15.26 -19.01
C ASN A 386 19.15 -15.63 -19.53
#